data_AF-A0A6G3WI55-F1
#
_entry.id   AF-A0A6G3WI55-F1
#
_cell.length_a   1.000
_cell.length_b   1.000
_cell.length_c   1.000
_cell.angle_alpha   90.00
_cell.angle_beta   90.00
_cell.angle_gamma   90.00
#
_symmetry.space_group_name_H-M   'P 1'
#
loop_
_entity.id
_entity.type
_entity.pdbx_description
1 polymer ?
#
loop_
_entity_poly.entity_id
_entity_poly.type
_entity_poly.pdbx_seq_one_letter_code
_entity_poly.pdbx_strand_id
1 'polypeptide(L)'
;PDALFVLDRGSRADVVDSDLSQIRNTAVSVSDGATAQLDDCRIREASTGAWFRDHGSGGTLNNCTVDAAQTGVIVTKGADPTIERCTVTSPAEAGFYVSAEGRGTFDSCRVTGSEGYGF
;
A
#
# COMPACT_ATOMS: atom_id res chain seq x y z
N PRO A 1 15.11 -3.69 4.43
CA PRO A 1 14.52 -4.72 3.55
C PRO A 1 13.01 -4.55 3.58
N ASP A 2 12.31 -4.99 2.55
CA ASP A 2 10.84 -4.98 2.57
C ASP A 2 10.33 -6.05 3.55
N ALA A 3 9.16 -5.83 4.15
CA ALA A 3 8.60 -6.79 5.10
C ALA A 3 7.94 -7.98 4.38
N LEU A 4 7.14 -7.66 3.34
CA LEU A 4 6.52 -8.61 2.44
C LEU A 4 6.78 -8.19 0.99
N PHE A 5 7.32 -9.12 0.21
CA PHE A 5 7.59 -8.93 -1.22
C PHE A 5 6.90 -10.05 -2.00
N VAL A 6 5.87 -9.70 -2.78
CA VAL A 6 5.12 -10.63 -3.63
C VAL A 6 5.45 -10.33 -5.08
N LEU A 7 6.11 -11.28 -5.74
CA LEU A 7 6.62 -11.14 -7.10
C LEU A 7 6.15 -12.29 -7.99
N ASP A 8 6.26 -12.10 -9.30
CA ASP A 8 5.87 -13.03 -10.34
C ASP A 8 4.37 -13.26 -10.47
N ARG A 9 3.96 -13.46 -11.72
CA ARG A 9 2.55 -13.62 -12.09
C ARG A 9 1.94 -14.83 -11.38
N GLY A 10 0.83 -14.58 -10.70
CA GLY A 10 0.06 -15.63 -10.01
C GLY A 10 0.55 -15.91 -8.58
N SER A 11 1.63 -15.29 -8.13
CA SER A 11 1.98 -15.30 -6.71
C SER A 11 0.96 -14.52 -5.90
N ARG A 12 0.69 -15.02 -4.70
CA ARG A 12 -0.29 -14.46 -3.79
C ARG A 12 0.20 -14.52 -2.35
N ALA A 13 -0.10 -13.47 -1.60
CA ALA A 13 0.00 -13.47 -0.15
C ALA A 13 -1.32 -12.99 0.47
N ASP A 14 -1.75 -13.66 1.53
CA ASP A 14 -2.86 -13.24 2.38
C ASP A 14 -2.27 -12.91 3.76
N VAL A 15 -2.54 -11.70 4.26
CA VAL A 15 -2.05 -11.21 5.55
C VAL A 15 -3.25 -10.68 6.33
N VAL A 16 -3.43 -11.17 7.55
CA VAL A 16 -4.60 -10.87 8.38
C VAL A 16 -4.13 -10.53 9.79
N ASP A 17 -4.73 -9.52 10.42
CA ASP A 17 -4.51 -9.13 11.83
C ASP A 17 -3.02 -9.05 12.19
N SER A 18 -2.27 -8.33 11.37
CA SER A 18 -0.81 -8.28 11.44
C SER A 18 -0.28 -6.87 11.61
N ASP A 19 0.89 -6.77 12.24
CA ASP A 19 1.58 -5.51 12.47
C ASP A 19 2.97 -5.52 11.79
N LEU A 20 3.15 -4.61 10.84
CA LEU A 20 4.35 -4.44 10.01
C LEU A 20 5.02 -3.12 10.41
N SER A 21 6.02 -3.18 11.29
CA SER A 21 6.65 -1.99 11.86
C SER A 21 8.16 -1.91 11.68
N GLN A 22 8.71 -0.69 11.72
CA GLN A 22 10.16 -0.41 11.64
C GLN A 22 10.78 -0.87 10.32
N ILE A 23 10.10 -0.57 9.21
CA ILE A 23 10.50 -1.04 7.89
C ILE A 23 11.33 0.03 7.19
N ARG A 24 12.60 -0.27 6.92
CA ARG A 24 13.51 0.70 6.28
C ARG A 24 13.03 1.18 4.90
N ASN A 25 12.31 0.34 4.15
CA ASN A 25 11.92 0.60 2.77
C ASN A 25 10.40 0.45 2.58
N THR A 26 9.94 -0.50 1.77
CA THR A 26 8.51 -0.71 1.52
C THR A 26 7.98 -1.83 2.43
N ALA A 27 6.88 -1.62 3.15
CA ALA A 27 6.33 -2.69 3.99
C ALA A 27 5.72 -3.81 3.14
N VAL A 28 4.89 -3.46 2.16
CA VAL A 28 4.29 -4.42 1.22
C VAL A 28 4.58 -4.02 -0.21
N SER A 29 5.29 -4.86 -0.94
CA SER A 29 5.60 -4.64 -2.34
C SER A 29 5.01 -5.74 -3.20
N VAL A 30 4.26 -5.36 -4.24
CA VAL A 30 3.55 -6.27 -5.14
C VAL A 30 3.89 -5.90 -6.58
N SER A 31 4.51 -6.84 -7.31
CA SER A 31 4.95 -6.60 -8.69
C SER A 31 4.73 -7.76 -9.64
N ASP A 32 4.92 -7.50 -10.94
CA ASP A 32 5.00 -8.51 -12.00
C ASP A 32 3.79 -9.44 -12.14
N GLY A 33 2.59 -8.93 -11.87
CA GLY A 33 1.35 -9.71 -11.95
C GLY A 33 1.00 -10.48 -10.69
N ALA A 34 1.64 -10.14 -9.56
CA ALA A 34 1.35 -10.70 -8.25
C ALA A 34 0.14 -10.02 -7.58
N THR A 35 -0.39 -10.67 -6.54
CA THR A 35 -1.46 -10.10 -5.73
C THR A 35 -1.18 -10.20 -4.24
N ALA A 36 -1.63 -9.21 -3.47
CA ALA A 36 -1.63 -9.28 -2.00
C ALA A 36 -2.98 -8.88 -1.44
N GLN A 37 -3.48 -9.64 -0.47
CA GLN A 37 -4.66 -9.31 0.29
C GLN A 37 -4.27 -9.05 1.74
N LEU A 38 -4.55 -7.84 2.21
CA LEU A 38 -4.33 -7.39 3.57
C LEU A 38 -5.67 -7.07 4.21
N ASP A 39 -5.97 -7.72 5.33
CA ASP A 39 -7.18 -7.49 6.11
C ASP A 39 -6.78 -7.18 7.56
N ASP A 40 -7.34 -6.10 8.14
CA ASP A 40 -7.12 -5.71 9.54
C ASP A 40 -5.64 -5.52 9.93
N CYS A 41 -4.81 -5.04 8.99
CA CYS A 41 -3.37 -4.87 9.19
C CYS A 41 -2.98 -3.45 9.62
N ARG A 42 -1.86 -3.34 10.35
CA ARG A 42 -1.23 -2.07 10.72
C ARG A 42 0.18 -1.99 10.14
N ILE A 43 0.47 -0.93 9.39
CA ILE A 43 1.79 -0.61 8.86
C ILE A 43 2.28 0.65 9.56
N ARG A 44 3.49 0.62 10.15
CA ARG A 44 4.02 1.71 10.96
C ARG A 44 5.49 1.96 10.65
N GLU A 45 5.89 3.23 10.59
CA GLU A 45 7.30 3.62 10.46
C GLU A 45 7.98 2.94 9.24
N ALA A 46 7.42 3.19 8.05
CA ALA A 46 7.94 2.69 6.77
C ALA A 46 8.31 3.83 5.82
N SER A 47 9.24 3.64 4.89
CA SER A 47 9.38 4.65 3.82
C SER A 47 8.13 4.64 2.93
N THR A 48 7.71 3.46 2.48
CA THR A 48 6.44 3.26 1.78
C THR A 48 5.59 2.22 2.50
N GLY A 49 4.31 2.49 2.73
CA GLY A 49 3.40 1.53 3.34
C GLY A 49 3.13 0.34 2.41
N ALA A 50 2.41 0.58 1.31
CA ALA A 50 2.18 -0.42 0.28
C ALA A 50 2.51 0.12 -1.12
N TRP A 51 3.16 -0.70 -1.95
CA TRP A 51 3.48 -0.36 -3.32
C TRP A 51 3.02 -1.45 -4.29
N PHE A 52 2.02 -1.11 -5.11
CA PHE A 52 1.56 -1.92 -6.22
C PHE A 52 2.14 -1.38 -7.52
N ARG A 53 2.77 -2.25 -8.32
CA ARG A 53 3.44 -1.87 -9.57
C ARG A 53 3.38 -2.95 -10.63
N ASP A 54 3.42 -2.52 -11.88
CA ASP A 54 3.44 -3.34 -13.09
C ASP A 54 2.05 -3.92 -13.43
N HIS A 55 1.77 -4.08 -14.73
CA HIS A 55 0.47 -4.52 -15.22
C HIS A 55 0.10 -5.91 -14.70
N GLY A 56 -1.17 -6.04 -14.28
CA GLY A 56 -1.71 -7.27 -13.71
C GLY A 56 -1.40 -7.43 -12.22
N SER A 57 -0.59 -6.56 -11.62
CA SER A 57 -0.43 -6.52 -10.18
C SER A 57 -1.61 -5.82 -9.51
N GLY A 58 -2.00 -6.29 -8.34
CA GLY A 58 -3.12 -5.72 -7.61
C GLY A 58 -3.37 -6.44 -6.29
N GLY A 59 -4.63 -6.47 -5.88
CA GLY A 59 -5.05 -7.05 -4.61
C GLY A 59 -5.85 -6.06 -3.78
N THR A 60 -5.96 -6.33 -2.48
CA THR A 60 -6.84 -5.59 -1.58
C THR A 60 -6.13 -5.15 -0.32
N LEU A 61 -6.39 -3.91 0.11
CA LEU A 61 -6.16 -3.46 1.49
C LEU A 61 -7.53 -3.17 2.09
N ASN A 62 -7.94 -3.92 3.11
CA ASN A 62 -9.21 -3.77 3.78
C ASN A 62 -9.00 -3.47 5.27
N ASN A 63 -9.62 -2.39 5.75
CA ASN A 63 -9.53 -1.98 7.17
C ASN A 63 -8.08 -1.85 7.69
N CYS A 64 -7.17 -1.39 6.82
CA CYS A 64 -5.76 -1.26 7.16
C CYS A 64 -5.42 0.16 7.58
N THR A 65 -4.42 0.30 8.46
CA THR A 65 -3.85 1.61 8.81
C THR A 65 -2.39 1.70 8.37
N VAL A 66 -2.00 2.84 7.79
CA VAL A 66 -0.60 3.18 7.53
C VAL A 66 -0.25 4.44 8.31
N ASP A 67 0.71 4.34 9.22
CA ASP A 67 1.11 5.46 10.09
C ASP A 67 2.59 5.81 9.93
N ALA A 68 2.87 7.12 9.92
CA ALA A 68 4.22 7.68 9.87
C ALA A 68 5.07 7.13 8.71
N ALA A 69 4.48 7.03 7.52
CA ALA A 69 5.20 6.69 6.30
C ALA A 69 5.65 7.93 5.52
N GLN A 70 6.64 7.82 4.62
CA GLN A 70 6.83 8.90 3.65
C GLN A 70 5.66 8.95 2.67
N THR A 71 5.37 7.82 2.03
CA THR A 71 4.14 7.63 1.26
C THR A 71 3.33 6.46 1.80
N GLY A 72 2.03 6.68 2.01
CA GLY A 72 1.13 5.63 2.52
C GLY A 72 0.98 4.49 1.53
N VAL A 73 0.39 4.79 0.37
CA VAL A 73 0.23 3.82 -0.72
C VAL A 73 0.66 4.40 -2.06
N ILE A 74 1.47 3.64 -2.79
CA ILE A 74 1.91 3.93 -4.15
C ILE A 74 1.25 2.95 -5.11
N VAL A 75 0.66 3.46 -6.19
CA VAL A 75 0.14 2.66 -7.29
C VAL A 75 0.70 3.16 -8.61
N THR A 76 1.52 2.34 -9.26
CA THR A 76 2.22 2.73 -10.48
C THR A 76 2.20 1.66 -11.57
N LYS A 77 2.61 2.05 -12.79
CA LYS A 77 2.92 1.15 -13.92
C LYS A 77 1.77 0.19 -14.29
N GLY A 78 0.54 0.68 -14.30
CA GLY A 78 -0.61 -0.13 -14.71
C GLY A 78 -1.15 -1.10 -13.67
N ALA A 79 -0.68 -1.05 -12.42
CA ALA A 79 -1.28 -1.80 -11.32
C ALA A 79 -2.69 -1.28 -10.97
N ASP A 80 -3.56 -2.14 -10.42
CA ASP A 80 -4.98 -1.83 -10.17
C ASP A 80 -5.50 -2.48 -8.86
N PRO A 81 -5.02 -2.05 -7.66
CA PRO A 81 -5.53 -2.54 -6.38
C PRO A 81 -6.87 -1.91 -5.99
N THR A 82 -7.56 -2.56 -5.05
CA THR A 82 -8.74 -2.02 -4.36
C THR A 82 -8.42 -1.75 -2.90
N ILE A 83 -8.71 -0.55 -2.42
CA ILE A 83 -8.40 -0.11 -1.06
C ILE A 83 -9.67 0.39 -0.41
N GLU A 84 -10.04 -0.25 0.69
CA GLU A 84 -11.34 -0.05 1.34
C GLU A 84 -11.18 0.17 2.83
N ARG A 85 -11.83 1.21 3.35
CA ARG A 85 -11.87 1.52 4.80
C ARG A 85 -10.47 1.67 5.40
N CYS A 86 -9.51 2.15 4.61
CA CYS A 86 -8.14 2.32 5.06
C CYS A 86 -7.85 3.75 5.52
N THR A 87 -6.96 3.90 6.49
CA THR A 87 -6.53 5.20 6.98
C THR A 87 -5.02 5.36 6.83
N VAL A 88 -4.59 6.47 6.22
CA VAL A 88 -3.18 6.90 6.23
C VAL A 88 -3.04 8.10 7.18
N THR A 89 -2.18 7.98 8.18
CA THR A 89 -1.93 9.01 9.18
C THR A 89 -0.49 9.51 9.12
N SER A 90 -0.36 10.84 9.19
CA SER A 90 0.91 11.56 9.21
C SER A 90 1.89 11.18 8.09
N PRO A 91 1.46 11.08 6.81
CA PRO A 91 2.41 10.86 5.73
C PRO A 91 3.30 12.10 5.54
N ALA A 92 4.60 11.89 5.39
CA ALA A 92 5.55 12.99 5.19
C ALA A 92 5.49 13.57 3.76
N GLU A 93 5.10 12.77 2.77
CA GLU A 93 5.01 13.18 1.37
C GLU A 93 3.61 13.00 0.79
N ALA A 94 3.06 11.79 0.80
CA ALA A 94 1.76 11.51 0.19
C ALA A 94 0.95 10.46 0.97
N GLY A 95 -0.35 10.67 1.12
CA GLY A 95 -1.23 9.62 1.64
C GLY A 95 -1.43 8.50 0.61
N PHE A 96 -1.99 8.85 -0.54
CA PHE A 96 -2.11 8.00 -1.71
C PHE A 96 -1.41 8.66 -2.89
N TYR A 97 -0.64 7.88 -3.65
CA TYR A 97 0.09 8.37 -4.82
C TYR A 97 -0.14 7.43 -6.01
N VAL A 98 -0.82 7.94 -7.04
CA VAL A 98 -1.15 7.19 -8.25
C VAL A 98 -0.47 7.86 -9.45
N SER A 99 0.38 7.13 -10.17
CA SER A 99 1.09 7.67 -11.33
C SER A 99 1.46 6.59 -12.34
N ALA A 100 2.06 6.99 -13.47
CA ALA A 100 2.56 6.07 -14.50
C ALA A 100 1.53 5.00 -14.90
N GLU A 101 0.31 5.44 -15.26
CA GLU A 101 -0.80 4.55 -15.63
C GLU A 101 -1.30 3.63 -14.51
N GLY A 102 -0.86 3.83 -13.26
CA GLY A 102 -1.48 3.22 -12.09
C GLY A 102 -2.97 3.55 -12.01
N ARG A 103 -3.75 2.58 -11.59
CA ARG A 103 -5.22 2.65 -11.44
C ARG A 103 -5.57 2.11 -10.06
N GLY A 104 -6.78 2.34 -9.59
CA GLY A 104 -7.21 1.73 -8.34
C GLY A 104 -8.55 2.26 -7.90
N THR A 105 -9.22 1.49 -7.05
CA THR A 105 -10.44 1.93 -6.38
C THR A 105 -10.12 2.22 -4.93
N PHE A 106 -10.54 3.39 -4.43
CA PHE A 106 -10.34 3.82 -3.06
C PHE A 106 -11.70 4.18 -2.47
N ASP A 107 -12.25 3.29 -1.65
CA ASP A 107 -13.55 3.47 -1.03
C ASP A 107 -13.42 3.65 0.47
N SER A 108 -14.13 4.65 1.02
CA SER A 108 -14.14 4.90 2.46
C SER A 108 -12.74 5.11 3.07
N CYS A 109 -11.80 5.60 2.27
CA CYS A 109 -10.42 5.86 2.68
C CYS A 109 -10.26 7.26 3.27
N ARG A 110 -9.32 7.41 4.21
CA ARG A 110 -9.03 8.69 4.86
C ARG A 110 -7.53 8.94 4.94
N VAL A 111 -7.15 10.20 4.73
CA VAL A 111 -5.80 10.68 5.02
C VAL A 111 -5.88 11.81 6.04
N THR A 112 -5.04 11.78 7.06
CA THR A 112 -4.97 12.83 8.08
C THR A 112 -3.53 13.17 8.45
N GLY A 113 -3.26 14.43 8.78
CA GLY A 113 -1.95 14.85 9.27
C GLY A 113 -0.85 14.86 8.20
N SER A 114 -1.20 14.86 6.92
CA SER A 114 -0.24 14.92 5.81
C SER A 114 0.56 16.23 5.84
N GLU A 115 1.88 16.13 5.71
CA GLU A 115 2.78 17.29 5.51
C GLU A 115 2.92 17.68 4.04
N GLY A 116 2.65 16.73 3.13
CA GLY A 116 2.61 16.94 1.69
C GLY A 116 1.19 16.77 1.12
N TYR A 117 1.03 15.86 0.16
CA TYR A 117 -0.22 15.59 -0.52
C TYR A 117 -1.12 14.63 0.28
N GLY A 118 -2.38 15.00 0.46
CA GLY A 118 -3.35 14.14 1.14
C GLY A 118 -3.74 12.94 0.28
N PHE A 119 -4.45 13.20 -0.82
CA PHE A 119 -5.01 12.21 -1.73
C PHE A 119 -4.71 12.64 -3.18
#